data_AF-A0A918D5M8-F1
#
_entry.id   AF-A0A918D5M8-F1
#
_cell.length_a   1.000
_cell.length_b   1.000
_cell.length_c   1.000
_cell.angle_alpha   90.00
_cell.angle_beta   90.00
_cell.angle_gamma   90.00
#
_symmetry.space_group_name_H-M   'P 1'
#
loop_
_entity.id
_entity.type
_entity.pdbx_description
1 polymer ?
#
loop_
_entity_poly.entity_id
_entity_poly.type
_entity_poly.pdbx_seq_one_letter_code
_entity_poly.pdbx_strand_id
1 'polypeptide(L)'
;MDIIELQTTKSFGEFSTVKDATETDTSAFTAAKKRAPWIIFLMFAGMITSGVIGQFEETLESVVVLAAFMPMLMDSGGNVGTQSLAVSVRGLALGTIDMKDLWRMMRKEFSTGFLIGLICMMLITILILLFYGNIMLGVVVGLSILVTLSISAVVGIHVHGTNSFSLSLFSFFPG
;
A
#
# COMPACT_ATOMS: atom_id res chain seq x y z
N MET A 1 3.70 52.49 8.25
CA MET A 1 3.39 51.08 8.58
C MET A 1 4.25 50.23 7.63
N ASP A 2 5.59 50.40 7.63
CA ASP A 2 6.37 50.12 6.40
C ASP A 2 7.74 49.44 6.61
N ILE A 3 8.03 48.92 7.80
CA ILE A 3 9.35 48.29 8.05
C ILE A 3 9.26 46.82 8.50
N ILE A 4 8.13 46.40 9.10
CA ILE A 4 7.93 45.01 9.56
C ILE A 4 7.43 44.10 8.42
N GLU A 5 6.56 44.60 7.53
CA GLU A 5 6.14 43.84 6.34
C GLU A 5 7.28 43.66 5.33
N LEU A 6 8.15 44.67 5.16
CA LEU A 6 9.31 44.56 4.26
C LEU A 6 10.36 43.57 4.77
N GLN A 7 10.59 43.46 6.08
CA GLN A 7 11.49 42.41 6.61
C GLN A 7 10.89 41.01 6.54
N THR A 8 9.58 40.87 6.70
CA THR A 8 8.91 39.58 6.52
C THR A 8 8.95 39.15 5.06
N THR A 9 8.64 40.05 4.13
CA THR A 9 8.66 39.77 2.68
C THR A 9 10.07 39.52 2.15
N LYS A 10 11.09 40.21 2.69
CA LYS A 10 12.49 40.01 2.30
C LYS A 10 13.10 38.74 2.91
N SER A 11 12.73 38.35 4.13
CA SER A 11 13.09 37.05 4.71
C SER A 11 12.42 35.89 3.96
N PHE A 12 11.17 36.06 3.49
CA PHE A 12 10.51 35.12 2.59
C PHE A 12 11.16 35.08 1.17
N GLY A 13 11.64 36.22 0.67
CA GLY A 13 12.29 36.33 -0.65
C GLY A 13 13.73 35.80 -0.69
N GLU A 14 14.47 35.84 0.42
CA GLU A 14 15.85 35.35 0.51
C GLU A 14 15.93 33.86 0.90
N PHE A 15 14.89 33.32 1.54
CA PHE A 15 14.66 31.87 1.65
C PHE A 15 14.20 31.24 0.33
N SER A 16 13.67 32.06 -0.58
CA SER A 16 13.48 31.75 -2.00
C SER A 16 14.81 31.86 -2.76
N THR A 17 15.86 31.23 -2.22
CA THR A 17 16.99 30.78 -3.04
C THR A 17 16.46 29.67 -3.94
N VAL A 18 15.74 30.11 -4.97
CA VAL A 18 15.37 29.42 -6.21
C VAL A 18 16.69 29.12 -6.92
N LYS A 19 17.41 28.16 -6.33
CA LYS A 19 18.61 27.53 -6.88
C LYS A 19 18.62 26.03 -6.61
N ASP A 20 17.43 25.47 -6.39
CA ASP A 20 17.11 24.09 -6.76
C ASP A 20 15.61 23.91 -7.09
N ALA A 21 14.93 25.00 -7.47
CA ALA A 21 13.61 24.90 -8.09
C ALA A 21 13.80 24.52 -9.56
N THR A 22 14.16 23.25 -9.81
CA THR A 22 13.94 22.61 -11.11
C THR A 22 13.98 21.07 -11.05
N GLU A 23 13.51 20.45 -9.96
CA GLU A 23 12.95 19.08 -10.08
C GLU A 23 11.62 19.08 -10.86
N THR A 24 11.04 20.25 -11.13
CA THR A 24 9.82 20.42 -11.95
C THR A 24 10.09 20.41 -13.47
N ASP A 25 11.34 20.35 -13.94
CA ASP A 25 11.70 20.31 -15.37
C ASP A 25 12.03 18.90 -15.89
N THR A 26 11.67 17.85 -15.15
CA THR A 26 11.65 16.52 -15.76
C THR A 26 10.49 16.44 -16.75
N SER A 27 10.79 16.64 -18.05
CA SER A 27 9.87 16.34 -19.15
C SER A 27 9.16 15.00 -18.89
N ALA A 28 7.86 14.92 -19.22
CA ALA A 28 7.06 13.71 -19.05
C ALA A 28 7.77 12.46 -19.62
N PHE A 29 8.55 12.63 -20.69
CA PHE A 29 9.36 11.57 -21.28
C PHE A 29 10.48 11.06 -20.35
N THR A 30 11.17 11.96 -19.64
CA THR A 30 12.22 11.59 -18.69
C THR A 30 11.64 10.88 -17.47
N ALA A 31 10.52 11.36 -16.94
CA ALA A 31 9.81 10.69 -15.84
C ALA A 31 9.29 9.31 -16.26
N ALA A 32 8.69 9.21 -17.46
CA ALA A 32 8.23 7.94 -18.02
C ALA A 32 9.39 6.95 -18.20
N LYS A 33 10.54 7.38 -18.72
CA LYS A 33 11.73 6.51 -18.88
C LYS A 33 12.27 6.00 -17.55
N LYS A 34 12.19 6.80 -16.47
CA LYS A 34 12.57 6.38 -15.12
C LYS A 34 11.58 5.39 -14.51
N ARG A 35 10.27 5.56 -14.74
CA ARG A 35 9.19 4.72 -14.16
C ARG A 35 8.87 3.46 -14.98
N ALA A 36 9.10 3.49 -16.29
CA ALA A 36 8.73 2.42 -17.22
C ALA A 36 9.34 1.05 -16.85
N PRO A 37 10.63 0.91 -16.50
CA PRO A 37 11.18 -0.40 -16.14
C PRO A 37 10.45 -1.04 -14.95
N TRP A 38 10.09 -0.23 -13.95
CA TRP A 38 9.33 -0.70 -12.79
C TRP A 38 7.90 -1.10 -13.16
N ILE A 39 7.20 -0.27 -13.93
CA ILE A 39 5.83 -0.58 -14.38
C ILE A 39 5.82 -1.85 -15.24
N ILE A 40 6.77 -2.00 -16.17
CA ILE A 40 6.90 -3.19 -17.03
C ILE A 40 7.14 -4.43 -16.18
N PHE A 41 8.00 -4.35 -15.17
CA PHE A 41 8.22 -5.44 -14.23
C PHE A 41 6.93 -5.81 -13.47
N LEU A 42 6.19 -4.82 -12.95
CA LEU A 42 4.89 -5.05 -12.32
C LEU A 42 3.85 -5.64 -13.27
N MET A 43 3.89 -5.30 -14.56
CA MET A 43 3.02 -5.93 -15.56
C MET A 43 3.29 -7.43 -15.68
N PHE A 44 4.56 -7.86 -15.69
CA PHE A 44 4.90 -9.29 -15.69
C PHE A 44 4.47 -9.99 -14.41
N ALA A 45 4.65 -9.37 -13.24
CA ALA A 45 4.11 -9.89 -11.99
C ALA A 45 2.57 -10.02 -12.05
N GLY A 46 1.89 -9.05 -12.66
CA GLY A 46 0.45 -9.09 -12.93
C GLY A 46 0.04 -10.27 -13.83
N MET A 47 0.86 -10.66 -14.80
CA MET A 47 0.59 -11.86 -15.62
C MET A 47 0.63 -13.14 -14.78
N ILE A 48 1.52 -13.24 -13.80
CA ILE A 48 1.56 -14.38 -12.88
C ILE A 48 0.26 -14.44 -12.07
N THR A 49 -0.19 -13.30 -11.53
CA THR A 49 -1.47 -13.19 -10.83
C THR A 49 -2.65 -13.58 -11.73
N SER A 50 -2.66 -13.11 -12.99
CA SER A 50 -3.68 -13.49 -13.97
C SER A 50 -3.67 -14.99 -14.26
N GLY A 51 -2.49 -15.62 -14.31
CA GLY A 51 -2.36 -17.07 -14.47
C GLY A 51 -2.96 -17.84 -13.30
N VAL A 52 -2.74 -17.37 -12.07
CA VAL A 52 -3.39 -17.97 -10.88
C VAL A 52 -4.90 -17.81 -10.94
N ILE A 53 -5.41 -16.64 -11.33
CA ILE A 53 -6.86 -16.41 -11.51
C ILE A 53 -7.45 -17.38 -12.55
N GLY A 54 -6.74 -17.63 -13.65
CA GLY A 54 -7.17 -18.57 -14.69
C GLY A 54 -7.36 -20.01 -14.20
N GLN A 55 -6.63 -20.44 -13.17
CA GLN A 55 -6.83 -21.76 -12.56
C GLN A 55 -8.18 -21.87 -11.82
N PHE A 56 -8.85 -20.75 -11.53
CA PHE A 56 -10.16 -20.68 -10.90
C PHE A 56 -11.28 -20.34 -11.89
N GLU A 57 -11.05 -20.46 -13.20
CA GLU A 57 -12.02 -20.14 -14.25
C GLU A 57 -13.38 -20.83 -14.03
N GLU A 58 -13.40 -22.15 -13.78
CA GLU A 58 -14.63 -22.90 -13.51
C GLU A 58 -15.40 -22.36 -12.27
N THR A 59 -14.66 -21.93 -11.24
CA THR A 59 -15.27 -21.30 -10.05
C THR A 59 -15.87 -19.94 -10.40
N LEU A 60 -15.18 -19.14 -11.21
CA LEU A 60 -15.66 -17.82 -11.64
C LEU A 60 -16.85 -17.93 -12.60
N GLU A 61 -16.93 -18.96 -13.43
CA GLU A 61 -18.12 -19.24 -14.25
C GLU A 61 -19.32 -19.58 -13.37
N SER A 62 -19.11 -20.36 -12.30
CA SER A 62 -20.19 -20.71 -11.36
C SER A 62 -20.66 -19.51 -10.53
N VAL A 63 -19.76 -18.56 -10.21
CA VAL A 63 -20.07 -17.36 -9.41
C VAL A 63 -19.34 -16.14 -9.97
N VAL A 64 -19.85 -15.60 -11.09
CA VAL A 64 -19.26 -14.47 -11.82
C VAL A 64 -19.04 -13.23 -10.93
N VAL A 65 -19.92 -13.04 -9.94
CA VAL A 65 -19.85 -11.91 -9.00
C VAL A 65 -18.55 -11.90 -8.18
N LEU A 66 -17.88 -13.05 -7.95
CA LEU A 66 -16.59 -13.08 -7.24
C LEU A 66 -15.51 -12.27 -7.97
N ALA A 67 -15.53 -12.26 -9.31
CA ALA A 67 -14.58 -11.49 -10.10
C ALA A 67 -14.72 -9.98 -9.84
N ALA A 68 -15.94 -9.49 -9.59
CA ALA A 68 -16.20 -8.08 -9.30
C ALA A 68 -15.60 -7.63 -7.95
N PHE A 69 -15.35 -8.56 -7.02
CA PHE A 69 -14.72 -8.26 -5.74
C PHE A 69 -13.19 -8.35 -5.75
N MET A 70 -12.58 -8.96 -6.77
CA MET A 70 -11.11 -9.09 -6.85
C MET A 70 -10.37 -7.75 -6.77
N PRO A 71 -10.75 -6.69 -7.51
CA PRO A 71 -10.03 -5.42 -7.44
C PRO A 71 -10.10 -4.79 -6.04
N MET A 72 -11.25 -4.90 -5.38
CA MET A 72 -11.45 -4.39 -4.02
C MET A 72 -10.54 -5.12 -3.02
N LEU A 73 -10.47 -6.45 -3.10
CA LEU A 73 -9.60 -7.26 -2.24
C LEU A 73 -8.12 -6.90 -2.47
N MET A 74 -7.72 -6.73 -3.74
CA MET A 74 -6.35 -6.44 -4.12
C MET A 74 -5.91 -5.03 -3.67
N ASP A 75 -6.78 -4.03 -3.86
CA ASP A 75 -6.55 -2.65 -3.41
C ASP A 75 -6.44 -2.56 -1.89
N SER A 76 -7.39 -3.16 -1.17
CA SER A 76 -7.39 -3.17 0.31
C SER A 76 -6.14 -3.86 0.86
N GLY A 77 -5.76 -4.99 0.27
CA GLY A 77 -4.52 -5.69 0.60
C GLY A 77 -3.29 -4.80 0.38
N GLY A 78 -3.14 -4.21 -0.81
CA GLY A 78 -2.01 -3.33 -1.13
C GLY A 78 -1.91 -2.11 -0.21
N ASN A 79 -3.04 -1.49 0.11
CA ASN A 79 -3.10 -0.31 0.99
C ASN A 79 -2.68 -0.65 2.42
N VAL A 80 -3.16 -1.76 2.99
CA VAL A 80 -2.75 -2.20 4.33
C VAL A 80 -1.27 -2.56 4.38
N GLY A 81 -0.76 -3.27 3.37
CA GLY A 81 0.67 -3.64 3.31
C GLY A 81 1.58 -2.40 3.24
N THR A 82 1.18 -1.41 2.44
CA THR A 82 1.89 -0.12 2.33
C THR A 82 1.82 0.68 3.63
N GLN A 83 0.67 0.68 4.31
CA GLN A 83 0.51 1.33 5.61
C GLN A 83 1.42 0.69 6.67
N SER A 84 1.45 -0.65 6.77
CA SER A 84 2.32 -1.35 7.71
C SER A 84 3.80 -1.10 7.39
N LEU A 85 4.20 -1.10 6.11
CA LEU A 85 5.56 -0.72 5.70
C LEU A 85 5.93 0.70 6.15
N ALA A 86 5.03 1.68 5.95
CA ALA A 86 5.27 3.07 6.34
C ALA A 86 5.43 3.22 7.87
N VAL A 87 4.62 2.50 8.65
CA VAL A 87 4.73 2.46 10.12
C VAL A 87 6.08 1.88 10.55
N SER A 88 6.52 0.77 9.95
CA SER A 88 7.82 0.15 10.24
C SER A 88 8.99 1.07 9.90
N VAL A 89 8.99 1.68 8.71
CA VAL A 89 10.05 2.61 8.26
C VAL A 89 10.14 3.83 9.18
N ARG A 90 8.99 4.44 9.53
CA ARG A 90 8.96 5.58 10.46
C ARG A 90 9.44 5.21 11.85
N GLY A 91 9.08 4.02 12.33
CA GLY A 91 9.48 3.52 13.65
C GLY A 91 11.00 3.36 13.78
N LEU A 92 11.68 2.92 12.72
CA LEU A 92 13.14 2.90 12.66
C LEU A 92 13.76 4.28 12.57
N ALA A 93 13.23 5.13 11.69
CA ALA A 93 13.77 6.48 11.46
C ALA A 93 13.76 7.32 12.75
N LEU A 94 12.78 7.08 13.62
CA LEU A 94 12.66 7.72 14.93
C LEU A 94 13.44 6.99 16.05
N GLY A 95 14.11 5.87 15.76
CA GLY A 95 14.83 5.06 16.74
C GLY A 95 13.94 4.39 17.79
N THR A 96 12.62 4.37 17.56
CA THR A 96 11.62 3.85 18.52
C THR A 96 11.47 2.32 18.47
N ILE A 97 12.05 1.68 17.46
CA ILE A 97 11.92 0.25 17.20
C ILE A 97 13.31 -0.33 16.98
N ASP A 98 13.67 -1.29 17.83
CA ASP A 98 14.91 -2.04 17.72
C ASP A 98 14.68 -3.32 16.88
N MET A 99 15.69 -3.76 16.12
CA MET A 99 15.56 -4.93 15.23
C MET A 99 15.28 -6.23 15.99
N LYS A 100 15.62 -6.26 17.28
CA LYS A 100 15.34 -7.38 18.19
C LYS A 100 13.84 -7.52 18.50
N ASP A 101 13.04 -6.49 18.24
CA ASP A 101 11.59 -6.46 18.45
C ASP A 101 10.78 -6.75 17.17
N LEU A 102 11.42 -7.21 16.07
CA LEU A 102 10.73 -7.48 14.81
C LEU A 102 9.54 -8.44 14.99
N TRP A 103 9.71 -9.49 15.80
CA TRP A 103 8.62 -10.43 16.12
C TRP A 103 7.46 -9.77 16.89
N ARG A 104 7.77 -8.88 17.82
CA ARG A 104 6.77 -8.12 18.59
C ARG A 104 6.00 -7.15 17.69
N MET A 105 6.68 -6.52 16.74
CA MET A 105 6.07 -5.67 15.72
C MET A 105 5.17 -6.49 14.79
N MET A 106 5.64 -7.62 14.25
CA MET A 106 4.85 -8.49 13.39
C MET A 106 3.54 -8.92 14.06
N ARG A 107 3.58 -9.29 15.34
CA ARG A 107 2.36 -9.64 16.10
C ARG A 107 1.42 -8.45 16.28
N LYS A 108 1.96 -7.26 16.55
CA LYS A 108 1.16 -6.04 16.73
C LYS A 108 0.42 -5.70 15.43
N GLU A 109 1.11 -5.65 14.31
CA GLU A 109 0.53 -5.32 13.01
C GLU A 109 -0.37 -6.42 12.46
N PHE A 110 -0.04 -7.70 12.66
CA PHE A 110 -0.97 -8.79 12.37
C PHE A 110 -2.28 -8.60 13.14
N SER A 111 -2.21 -8.26 14.43
CA SER A 111 -3.41 -7.97 15.23
C SER A 111 -4.16 -6.75 14.71
N THR A 112 -3.46 -5.68 14.30
CA THR A 112 -4.09 -4.51 13.67
C THR A 112 -4.83 -4.91 12.39
N GLY A 113 -4.17 -5.63 11.48
CA GLY A 113 -4.76 -6.13 10.24
C GLY A 113 -5.93 -7.07 10.48
N PHE A 114 -5.85 -7.94 11.49
CA PHE A 114 -6.93 -8.84 11.88
C PHE A 114 -8.15 -8.08 12.44
N LEU A 115 -7.95 -7.07 13.29
CA LEU A 115 -9.05 -6.25 13.82
C LEU A 115 -9.76 -5.46 12.71
N ILE A 116 -8.99 -4.83 11.82
CA ILE A 116 -9.54 -4.14 10.65
C ILE A 116 -10.27 -5.15 9.75
N GLY A 117 -9.67 -6.31 9.52
CA GLY A 117 -10.25 -7.43 8.79
C GLY A 117 -11.59 -7.91 9.34
N LEU A 118 -11.75 -8.00 10.66
CA LEU A 118 -13.02 -8.36 11.29
C LEU A 118 -14.12 -7.33 11.02
N ILE A 119 -13.78 -6.05 11.13
CA ILE A 119 -14.73 -4.96 10.83
C ILE A 119 -15.13 -5.01 9.36
N CYS A 120 -14.16 -5.12 8.45
CA CYS A 120 -14.41 -5.25 7.02
C CYS A 120 -15.22 -6.49 6.67
N MET A 121 -14.95 -7.64 7.30
CA MET A 121 -15.69 -8.89 7.11
C MET A 121 -17.17 -8.70 7.43
N MET A 122 -17.48 -8.11 8.60
CA MET A 122 -18.87 -7.86 9.01
C MET A 122 -19.56 -6.91 8.02
N LEU A 123 -18.90 -5.80 7.66
CA LEU A 123 -19.46 -4.81 6.72
C LEU A 123 -19.71 -5.42 5.34
N ILE A 124 -18.73 -6.12 4.76
CA ILE A 124 -18.87 -6.74 3.44
C ILE A 124 -19.94 -7.83 3.45
N THR A 125 -20.01 -8.65 4.49
CA THR A 125 -21.03 -9.69 4.61
C THR A 125 -22.44 -9.07 4.62
N ILE A 126 -22.64 -7.99 5.38
CA ILE A 126 -23.91 -7.26 5.43
C ILE A 126 -24.23 -6.63 4.06
N LEU A 127 -23.27 -5.94 3.44
CA LEU A 127 -23.48 -5.32 2.13
C LEU A 127 -23.85 -6.37 1.08
N ILE A 128 -23.11 -7.47 0.99
CA ILE A 128 -23.39 -8.52 0.03
C ILE A 128 -24.76 -9.16 0.29
N LEU A 129 -25.13 -9.37 1.55
CA LEU A 129 -26.46 -9.87 1.90
C LEU A 129 -27.56 -8.92 1.41
N LEU A 130 -27.38 -7.59 1.57
CA LEU A 130 -28.36 -6.59 1.14
C LEU A 130 -28.47 -6.47 -0.38
N PHE A 131 -27.34 -6.50 -1.11
CA PHE A 131 -27.32 -6.28 -2.56
C PHE A 131 -27.57 -7.55 -3.37
N TYR A 132 -27.09 -8.71 -2.92
CA TYR A 132 -27.14 -9.97 -3.66
C TYR A 132 -28.03 -11.03 -3.02
N GLY A 133 -28.53 -10.81 -1.80
CA GLY A 133 -29.41 -11.76 -1.11
C GLY A 133 -28.72 -13.07 -0.70
N ASN A 134 -27.41 -13.21 -0.91
CA ASN A 134 -26.68 -14.45 -0.71
C ASN A 134 -25.68 -14.30 0.45
N ILE A 135 -26.06 -14.82 1.63
CA ILE A 135 -25.21 -14.78 2.82
C ILE A 135 -23.92 -15.59 2.66
N MET A 136 -23.95 -16.70 1.92
CA MET A 136 -22.79 -17.56 1.72
C MET A 136 -21.72 -16.82 0.91
N LEU A 137 -22.12 -16.09 -0.13
CA LEU A 137 -21.22 -15.21 -0.89
C LEU A 137 -20.63 -14.12 0.02
N GLY A 138 -21.46 -13.51 0.86
CA GLY A 138 -21.03 -12.49 1.81
C GLY A 138 -19.96 -12.99 2.78
N VAL A 139 -20.17 -14.17 3.37
CA VAL A 139 -19.21 -14.79 4.30
C VAL A 139 -17.92 -15.20 3.58
N VAL A 140 -17.99 -15.74 2.36
CA VAL A 140 -16.79 -16.12 1.58
C VAL A 140 -15.91 -14.91 1.28
N VAL A 141 -16.51 -13.83 0.76
CA VAL A 141 -15.75 -12.61 0.45
C VAL A 141 -15.29 -11.91 1.73
N GLY A 142 -16.14 -11.88 2.77
CA GLY A 142 -15.80 -11.34 4.08
C GLY A 142 -14.62 -12.04 4.75
N LEU A 143 -14.60 -13.37 4.73
CA LEU A 143 -13.49 -14.15 5.27
C LEU A 143 -12.21 -13.95 4.43
N SER A 144 -12.37 -13.86 3.11
CA SER A 144 -11.26 -13.60 2.18
C SER A 144 -10.58 -12.26 2.49
N ILE A 145 -11.34 -11.18 2.71
CA ILE A 145 -10.74 -9.87 3.05
C ILE A 145 -10.04 -9.93 4.41
N LEU A 146 -10.62 -10.60 5.42
CA LEU A 146 -10.01 -10.72 6.74
C LEU A 146 -8.62 -11.36 6.66
N VAL A 147 -8.52 -12.48 5.95
CA VAL A 147 -7.25 -13.19 5.76
C VAL A 147 -6.28 -12.34 4.94
N THR A 148 -6.77 -11.69 3.88
CA THR A 148 -5.95 -10.83 3.01
C THR A 148 -5.31 -9.68 3.79
N LEU A 149 -6.08 -8.96 4.62
CA LEU A 149 -5.54 -7.83 5.40
C LEU A 149 -4.60 -8.30 6.52
N SER A 150 -4.90 -9.44 7.15
CA SER A 150 -4.04 -10.01 8.18
C SER A 150 -2.66 -10.41 7.61
N ILE A 151 -2.64 -11.06 6.45
CA ILE A 151 -1.39 -11.46 5.78
C ILE A 151 -0.67 -10.24 5.23
N SER A 152 -1.38 -9.30 4.61
CA SER A 152 -0.78 -8.11 4.01
C SER A 152 -0.03 -7.25 5.03
N ALA A 153 -0.61 -7.06 6.22
CA ALA A 153 0.04 -6.35 7.32
C ALA A 153 1.39 -6.98 7.70
N VAL A 154 1.46 -8.31 7.71
CA VAL A 154 2.69 -9.05 8.01
C VAL A 154 3.70 -8.95 6.88
N VAL A 155 3.27 -9.07 5.62
CA VAL A 155 4.13 -8.97 4.44
C VAL A 155 4.82 -7.60 4.39
N GLY A 156 4.10 -6.52 4.71
CA GLY A 156 4.66 -5.16 4.78
C GLY A 156 5.85 -5.04 5.75
N ILE A 157 5.85 -5.80 6.84
CA ILE A 157 6.94 -5.82 7.84
C ILE A 157 8.04 -6.81 7.46
N HIS A 158 7.70 -7.91 6.79
CA HIS A 158 8.70 -8.89 6.36
C HIS A 158 9.66 -8.31 5.31
N VAL A 159 9.14 -7.52 4.38
CA VAL A 159 9.95 -6.74 3.43
C VAL A 159 10.93 -5.82 4.15
N HIS A 160 10.55 -5.34 5.33
CA HIS A 160 11.40 -4.51 6.18
C HIS A 160 12.43 -5.30 7.01
N GLY A 161 12.06 -6.45 7.57
CA GLY A 161 12.92 -7.29 8.41
C GLY A 161 14.16 -7.86 7.71
N THR A 162 14.18 -7.79 6.37
CA THR A 162 15.35 -8.14 5.55
C THR A 162 16.26 -6.90 5.43
N ASN A 163 16.97 -6.62 6.54
CA ASN A 163 17.86 -5.47 6.79
C ASN A 163 18.65 -4.96 5.57
N SER A 164 18.84 -3.64 5.46
CA SER A 164 19.71 -2.94 4.48
C SER A 164 19.25 -2.94 3.00
N PHE A 165 18.59 -3.99 2.53
CA PHE A 165 18.20 -4.11 1.11
C PHE A 165 17.05 -3.18 0.73
N SER A 166 16.02 -3.03 1.59
CA SER A 166 14.87 -2.15 1.33
C SER A 166 15.25 -0.66 1.29
N LEU A 167 16.31 -0.23 2.01
CA LEU A 167 16.82 1.15 1.98
C LEU A 167 17.62 1.41 0.69
N SER A 168 18.37 0.42 0.19
CA SER A 168 19.01 0.51 -1.14
C SER A 168 17.97 0.48 -2.27
N LEU A 169 16.91 -0.31 -2.13
CA LEU A 169 15.80 -0.33 -3.09
C LEU A 169 15.04 1.00 -3.10
N PHE A 170 14.74 1.59 -1.93
CA PHE A 170 14.13 2.93 -1.83
C PHE A 170 15.06 4.04 -2.36
N SER A 171 16.39 3.91 -2.20
CA SER A 171 17.35 4.83 -2.84
C SER A 171 17.44 4.66 -4.37
N PHE A 172 16.95 3.55 -4.91
CA PHE A 172 16.85 3.27 -6.34
C PHE A 172 15.51 3.74 -6.95
N PHE A 173 14.54 4.12 -6.11
CA PHE A 173 13.26 4.69 -6.53
C PHE A 173 13.25 6.20 -6.25
N PRO A 174 13.69 7.04 -7.20
CA PRO A 174 13.48 8.47 -7.08
C PRO A 174 11.97 8.73 -7.19
N GLY A 175 11.44 9.51 -6.24
CA GLY A 175 10.17 10.22 -6.41
C GLY A 175 10.21 11.07 -7.67
#